data_AF-F3KFW9-F1
#
_entry.id   AF-F3KFW9-F1
#
_cell.length_a   1.000
_cell.length_b   1.000
_cell.length_c   1.000
_cell.angle_alpha   90.00
_cell.angle_beta   90.00
_cell.angle_gamma   90.00
#
_symmetry.space_group_name_H-M   'P 1'
#
loop_
_entity.id
_entity.type
_entity.pdbx_description
1 polymer ?
#
loop_
_entity_poly.entity_id
_entity_poly.type
_entity_poly.pdbx_seq_one_letter_code
_entity_poly.pdbx_strand_id
1 'polypeptide(L)'
;MLVARYGIRPILLIGGCMVALTNLLFAWLAMTEPTLSKLALVISADNLSGGLAIVAFIAYLSSLTSSAYTATQYALFSSLMTLPGKFIGGFSGVVVDTAGYPSFFTYAAILGIPAILLVCLLIYLDRSGRTPAGREVAAETSSA
;
A
#
# COMPACT_ATOMS: atom_id res chain seq x y z
N MET A 1 -6.80 -22.34 -0.86
CA MET A 1 -6.05 -22.42 -2.14
C MET A 1 -6.67 -21.51 -3.21
N LEU A 2 -6.52 -20.18 -3.05
CA LEU A 2 -6.81 -19.18 -4.10
C LEU A 2 -5.62 -18.21 -4.22
N VAL A 3 -4.97 -17.92 -3.08
CA VAL A 3 -3.66 -17.25 -2.95
C VAL A 3 -2.54 -17.97 -3.73
N ALA A 4 -2.59 -19.30 -3.82
CA ALA A 4 -1.56 -20.11 -4.49
C ALA A 4 -1.61 -20.05 -6.04
N ARG A 5 -2.67 -19.49 -6.65
CA ARG A 5 -2.83 -19.48 -8.12
C ARG A 5 -2.89 -18.10 -8.77
N TYR A 6 -3.32 -17.04 -8.04
CA TYR A 6 -3.46 -15.69 -8.61
C TYR A 6 -2.52 -14.64 -8.01
N GLY A 7 -1.77 -14.99 -6.95
CA GLY A 7 -0.81 -14.11 -6.30
C GLY A 7 -1.48 -13.00 -5.47
N ILE A 8 -0.79 -12.55 -4.43
CA ILE A 8 -1.23 -11.44 -3.58
C ILE A 8 -1.07 -10.06 -4.28
N ARG A 9 -0.29 -10.02 -5.35
CA ARG A 9 0.10 -8.82 -6.10
C ARG A 9 -1.06 -8.00 -6.69
N PRO A 10 -2.09 -8.59 -7.34
CA PRO A 10 -3.25 -7.81 -7.79
C PRO A 10 -4.02 -7.15 -6.63
N ILE A 11 -4.09 -7.79 -5.47
CA ILE A 11 -4.74 -7.22 -4.28
C ILE A 11 -3.92 -6.03 -3.75
N LEU A 12 -2.58 -6.16 -3.75
CA LEU A 12 -1.68 -5.07 -3.38
C LEU A 12 -1.81 -3.87 -4.33
N LEU A 13 -1.95 -4.14 -5.64
CA LEU A 13 -2.17 -3.10 -6.65
C LEU A 13 -3.52 -2.39 -6.46
N ILE A 14 -4.61 -3.16 -6.25
CA ILE A 14 -5.94 -2.60 -5.98
C ILE A 14 -5.91 -1.74 -4.71
N GLY A 15 -5.28 -2.22 -3.64
CA GLY A 15 -5.13 -1.46 -2.40
C GLY A 15 -4.39 -0.13 -2.62
N GLY A 16 -3.25 -0.16 -3.32
CA GLY A 16 -2.50 1.06 -3.65
C GLY A 16 -3.32 2.06 -4.49
N CYS A 17 -4.02 1.57 -5.52
CA CYS A 17 -4.89 2.39 -6.35
C CYS A 17 -6.07 2.98 -5.56
N MET A 18 -6.69 2.19 -4.67
CA MET A 18 -7.78 2.69 -3.83
C MET A 18 -7.30 3.80 -2.88
N VAL A 19 -6.10 3.68 -2.30
CA VAL A 19 -5.55 4.72 -1.39
C VAL A 19 -5.24 6.02 -2.16
N ALA A 20 -4.73 5.91 -3.39
CA ALA A 20 -4.55 7.09 -4.24
C ALA A 20 -5.91 7.72 -4.61
N LEU A 21 -6.92 6.90 -4.92
CA LEU A 21 -8.26 7.36 -5.27
C LEU A 21 -8.97 8.05 -4.09
N THR A 22 -8.83 7.53 -2.86
CA THR A 22 -9.46 8.16 -1.68
C THR A 22 -8.80 9.49 -1.33
N ASN A 23 -7.49 9.64 -1.55
CA ASN A 23 -6.83 10.96 -1.49
C ASN A 23 -7.42 11.94 -2.51
N LEU A 24 -7.70 11.51 -3.75
CA LEU A 24 -8.37 12.38 -4.73
C LEU A 24 -9.82 12.73 -4.32
N LEU A 25 -10.54 11.81 -3.66
CA LEU A 25 -11.85 12.11 -3.08
C LEU A 25 -11.77 13.18 -1.98
N PHE A 26 -10.71 13.17 -1.17
CA PHE A 26 -10.48 14.25 -0.19
C PHE A 26 -10.14 15.58 -0.86
N ALA A 27 -9.35 15.58 -1.95
CA ALA A 27 -9.09 16.79 -2.72
C ALA A 27 -10.39 17.37 -3.30
N TRP A 28 -11.26 16.52 -3.84
CA TRP A 28 -12.59 16.91 -4.30
C TRP A 28 -13.47 17.43 -3.17
N LEU A 29 -13.50 16.73 -2.02
CA LEU A 29 -14.28 17.15 -0.85
C LEU A 29 -13.88 18.55 -0.38
N ALA A 30 -12.57 18.84 -0.38
CA ALA A 30 -12.02 20.13 0.01
C ALA A 30 -12.41 21.30 -0.92
N MET A 31 -12.91 21.02 -2.12
CA MET A 31 -13.40 22.03 -3.06
C MET A 31 -14.94 22.17 -3.05
N THR A 32 -15.65 21.32 -2.31
CA THR A 32 -17.11 21.33 -2.25
C THR A 32 -17.63 21.85 -0.92
N GLU A 33 -18.90 22.27 -0.88
CA GLU A 33 -19.54 22.65 0.38
C GLU A 33 -19.51 21.49 1.40
N PRO A 34 -19.03 21.74 2.63
CA PRO A 34 -18.92 20.73 3.67
C PRO A 34 -20.31 20.27 4.11
N THR A 35 -20.65 19.02 3.83
CA THR A 35 -21.85 18.37 4.38
C THR A 35 -21.46 17.09 5.08
N LEU A 36 -22.14 16.81 6.20
CA LEU A 36 -21.85 15.63 7.03
C LEU A 36 -21.92 14.32 6.21
N SER A 37 -22.87 14.23 5.27
CA SER A 37 -23.03 13.07 4.40
C SER A 37 -21.84 12.86 3.46
N LYS A 38 -21.30 13.91 2.84
CA LYS A 38 -20.12 13.80 1.97
C LYS A 38 -18.89 13.42 2.78
N LEU A 39 -18.70 14.04 3.94
CA LEU A 39 -17.59 13.73 4.84
C LEU A 39 -17.64 12.25 5.28
N ALA A 40 -18.81 11.78 5.72
CA ALA A 40 -19.00 10.38 6.11
C ALA A 40 -18.68 9.42 4.95
N LEU A 41 -19.16 9.70 3.74
CA LEU A 41 -18.89 8.86 2.57
C LEU A 41 -17.40 8.77 2.26
N VAL A 42 -16.69 9.90 2.20
CA VAL A 42 -15.26 9.92 1.87
C VAL A 42 -14.43 9.22 2.95
N ILE A 43 -14.71 9.48 4.23
CA ILE A 43 -14.01 8.82 5.34
C ILE A 43 -14.29 7.30 5.36
N SER A 44 -15.53 6.88 5.08
CA SER A 44 -15.87 5.45 4.99
C SER A 44 -15.12 4.77 3.83
N ALA A 45 -15.05 5.41 2.67
CA ALA A 45 -14.29 4.91 1.53
C ALA A 45 -12.79 4.81 1.85
N ASP A 46 -12.23 5.81 2.54
CA ASP A 46 -10.83 5.84 2.95
C ASP A 46 -10.50 4.73 3.95
N ASN A 47 -11.33 4.54 4.98
CA ASN A 47 -11.13 3.47 5.95
C ASN A 47 -11.19 2.07 5.30
N LEU A 48 -12.11 1.86 4.35
CA LEU A 48 -12.20 0.60 3.60
C LEU A 48 -10.93 0.38 2.76
N SER A 49 -10.48 1.42 2.07
CA SER A 49 -9.27 1.43 1.26
C SER A 49 -8.01 1.14 2.09
N GLY A 50 -7.84 1.86 3.20
CA GLY A 50 -6.72 1.67 4.13
C GLY A 50 -6.72 0.27 4.75
N GLY A 51 -7.88 -0.23 5.16
CA GLY A 51 -8.03 -1.60 5.66
C GLY A 51 -7.62 -2.64 4.63
N LEU A 52 -8.07 -2.51 3.38
CA LEU A 52 -7.71 -3.41 2.28
C LEU A 52 -6.21 -3.35 1.97
N ALA A 53 -5.62 -2.15 1.90
CA ALA A 53 -4.20 -1.96 1.64
C ALA A 53 -3.32 -2.61 2.71
N ILE A 54 -3.67 -2.43 3.99
CA ILE A 54 -2.95 -3.05 5.13
C ILE A 54 -3.03 -4.58 5.04
N VAL A 55 -4.23 -5.14 4.83
CA VAL A 55 -4.41 -6.60 4.72
C VAL A 55 -3.64 -7.17 3.54
N ALA A 56 -3.68 -6.50 2.38
CA ALA A 56 -2.95 -6.91 1.19
C ALA A 56 -1.43 -6.90 1.43
N PHE A 57 -0.92 -5.87 2.13
CA PHE A 57 0.49 -5.76 2.44
C PHE A 57 0.96 -6.80 3.45
N ILE A 58 0.18 -7.06 4.51
CA ILE A 58 0.49 -8.12 5.48
C ILE A 58 0.51 -9.49 4.78
N ALA A 59 -0.46 -9.77 3.92
CA ALA A 59 -0.47 -10.99 3.12
C ALA A 59 0.77 -11.08 2.22
N TYR A 60 1.19 -9.96 1.62
CA TYR A 60 2.37 -9.90 0.75
C TYR A 60 3.65 -10.24 1.53
N LEU A 61 3.85 -9.61 2.69
CA LEU A 61 4.97 -9.93 3.58
C LEU A 61 4.94 -11.40 4.02
N SER A 62 3.78 -11.92 4.41
CA SER A 62 3.62 -13.33 4.78
C SER A 62 3.94 -14.30 3.65
N SER A 63 3.80 -13.88 2.39
CA SER A 63 4.20 -14.70 1.24
C SER A 63 5.70 -14.68 0.95
N LEU A 64 6.43 -13.70 1.50
CA LEU A 64 7.88 -13.56 1.37
C LEU A 64 8.65 -14.21 2.53
N THR A 65 7.98 -14.59 3.62
CA THR A 65 8.63 -15.14 4.82
C THR A 65 8.10 -16.52 5.18
N SER A 66 9.01 -17.47 5.32
CA SER A 66 8.75 -18.76 5.96
C SER A 66 8.58 -18.56 7.48
N SER A 67 7.58 -19.23 8.04
CA SER A 67 7.24 -19.26 9.47
C SER A 67 8.47 -19.36 10.37
N ALA A 68 8.78 -18.30 11.14
CA ALA A 68 9.19 -18.38 12.54
C ALA A 68 9.81 -17.04 13.05
N TYR A 69 9.41 -16.68 14.27
CA TYR A 69 10.10 -15.81 15.26
C TYR A 69 9.51 -14.42 15.61
N THR A 70 8.76 -14.48 16.72
CA THR A 70 8.80 -13.62 17.93
C THR A 70 8.40 -12.14 17.82
N ALA A 71 7.26 -11.84 18.47
CA ALA A 71 6.60 -10.56 18.76
C ALA A 71 7.39 -9.25 18.52
N THR A 72 8.67 -9.18 18.89
CA THR A 72 9.55 -8.03 18.66
C THR A 72 9.73 -7.69 17.18
N GLN A 73 9.88 -8.66 16.28
CA GLN A 73 10.01 -8.39 14.83
C GLN A 73 8.70 -7.83 14.26
N TYR A 74 7.56 -8.37 14.68
CA TYR A 74 6.25 -7.83 14.29
C TYR A 74 6.05 -6.41 14.82
N ALA A 75 6.45 -6.14 16.07
CA ALA A 75 6.41 -4.80 16.64
C ALA A 75 7.32 -3.83 15.86
N LEU A 76 8.54 -4.25 15.51
CA LEU A 76 9.49 -3.44 14.73
C LEU A 76 8.95 -3.12 13.34
N PHE A 77 8.42 -4.12 12.61
CA PHE A 77 7.81 -3.90 11.28
C PHE A 77 6.54 -3.07 11.35
N SER A 78 5.70 -3.27 12.38
CA SER A 78 4.50 -2.46 12.62
C SER A 78 4.86 -1.00 12.93
N SER A 79 5.89 -0.77 13.75
CA SER A 79 6.44 0.57 13.97
C SER A 79 7.01 1.16 12.68
N LEU A 80 7.76 0.39 11.89
CA LEU A 80 8.32 0.86 10.62
C LEU A 80 7.21 1.22 9.60
N MET A 81 6.11 0.48 9.60
CA MET A 81 4.93 0.80 8.78
C MET A 81 4.28 2.12 9.20
N THR A 82 4.12 2.34 10.51
CA THR A 82 3.22 3.38 11.03
C THR A 82 3.95 4.67 11.36
N LEU A 83 5.19 4.60 11.85
CA LEU A 83 5.93 5.73 12.37
C LEU A 83 6.31 6.77 11.30
N PRO A 84 6.81 6.41 10.11
CA PRO A 84 7.11 7.39 9.07
C PRO A 84 5.86 8.16 8.65
N GLY A 85 4.74 7.46 8.47
CA GLY A 85 3.45 8.08 8.12
C GLY A 85 2.95 9.02 9.21
N LYS A 86 3.03 8.64 10.49
CA LYS A 86 2.64 9.51 11.61
C LYS A 86 3.56 10.71 11.78
N PHE A 87 4.87 10.53 11.56
CA PHE A 87 5.84 11.61 11.63
C PHE A 87 5.56 12.66 10.55
N ILE A 88 5.44 12.24 9.28
CA ILE A 88 5.12 13.13 8.15
C ILE A 88 3.73 13.75 8.34
N GLY A 89 2.76 12.96 8.79
CA GLY A 89 1.41 13.42 9.12
C GLY A 89 1.37 14.47 10.22
N GLY A 90 2.28 14.43 11.19
CA GLY A 90 2.41 15.46 12.24
C GLY A 90 2.78 16.84 11.70
N PHE A 91 3.49 16.90 10.57
CA PHE A 91 3.83 18.16 9.88
C PHE A 91 2.83 18.56 8.79
N SER A 92 1.80 17.75 8.55
CA SER A 92 0.82 18.02 7.48
C SER A 92 0.07 19.34 7.67
N GLY A 93 -0.20 19.76 8.91
CA GLY A 93 -0.85 21.03 9.23
C GLY A 93 -0.10 22.24 8.65
N VAL A 94 1.23 22.27 8.78
CA VAL A 94 2.07 23.35 8.22
C VAL A 94 1.97 23.42 6.69
N VAL A 95 1.87 22.25 6.04
CA VAL A 95 1.70 22.17 4.58
C VAL A 95 0.31 22.63 4.17
N VAL A 96 -0.73 22.24 4.91
CA VAL A 96 -2.11 22.64 4.63
C VAL A 96 -2.33 24.13 4.88
N ASP A 97 -1.71 24.71 5.90
CA ASP A 97 -1.79 26.14 6.21
C ASP A 97 -1.21 27.01 5.08
N THR A 98 -0.23 26.48 4.33
CA THR A 98 0.45 27.19 3.24
C THR A 98 -0.10 26.88 1.86
N ALA A 99 -0.45 25.62 1.57
CA ALA A 99 -0.84 25.14 0.24
C ALA A 99 -2.32 24.77 0.11
N GLY A 100 -3.06 24.68 1.21
CA GLY A 100 -4.46 24.28 1.27
C GLY A 100 -4.70 22.77 1.16
N TYR A 101 -5.88 22.34 1.59
CA TYR A 101 -6.30 20.93 1.55
C TYR A 101 -6.32 20.31 0.14
N PRO A 102 -6.83 20.97 -0.93
CA PRO A 102 -6.87 20.36 -2.27
C PRO A 102 -5.47 19.99 -2.79
N SER A 103 -4.50 20.90 -2.64
CA SER A 103 -3.11 20.68 -3.06
C SER A 103 -2.45 19.56 -2.24
N PHE A 104 -2.67 19.56 -0.92
CA PHE A 104 -2.12 18.54 -0.02
C PHE A 104 -2.59 17.12 -0.40
N PHE A 105 -3.89 16.93 -0.58
CA PHE A 105 -4.44 15.62 -0.92
C PHE A 105 -4.09 15.18 -2.35
N THR A 106 -3.98 16.12 -3.29
CA THR A 106 -3.49 15.81 -4.65
C THR A 106 -2.03 15.35 -4.60
N TYR A 107 -1.18 16.03 -3.82
CA TYR A 107 0.20 15.63 -3.62
C TYR A 107 0.32 14.25 -2.95
N ALA A 108 -0.53 13.97 -1.94
CA ALA A 108 -0.60 12.65 -1.30
C ALA A 108 -1.00 11.54 -2.31
N ALA A 109 -1.94 11.82 -3.21
CA ALA A 109 -2.31 10.88 -4.28
C ALA A 109 -1.14 10.61 -5.24
N ILE A 110 -0.39 11.66 -5.63
CA ILE A 110 0.80 11.54 -6.49
C ILE A 110 1.91 10.73 -5.80
N LEU A 111 2.10 10.90 -4.50
CA LEU A 111 3.05 10.08 -3.72
C LEU A 111 2.69 8.58 -3.72
N GLY A 112 1.44 8.21 -4.03
CA GLY A 112 1.05 6.81 -4.24
C GLY A 112 1.54 6.22 -5.57
N ILE A 113 1.85 7.04 -6.57
CA ILE A 113 2.24 6.59 -7.91
C ILE A 113 3.52 5.74 -7.88
N PRO A 114 4.63 6.16 -7.23
CA PRO A 114 5.83 5.33 -7.12
C PRO A 114 5.57 3.95 -6.52
N ALA A 115 4.73 3.87 -5.49
CA ALA A 115 4.36 2.60 -4.87
C ALA A 115 3.58 1.70 -5.84
N ILE A 116 2.59 2.25 -6.54
CA ILE A 116 1.81 1.54 -7.57
C ILE A 116 2.72 1.06 -8.71
N LEU A 117 3.63 1.91 -9.19
CA LEU A 117 4.61 1.57 -10.22
C LEU A 117 5.54 0.45 -9.77
N LEU A 118 5.99 0.44 -8.52
CA LEU A 118 6.83 -0.62 -7.97
C LEU A 118 6.08 -1.96 -7.97
N VAL A 119 4.80 -1.97 -7.59
CA VAL A 119 3.97 -3.19 -7.65
C VAL A 119 3.76 -3.66 -9.09
N CYS A 120 3.51 -2.74 -10.02
CA CYS A 120 3.44 -3.05 -11.45
C CYS A 120 4.76 -3.64 -11.98
N LEU A 121 5.90 -3.07 -11.58
CA LEU A 121 7.23 -3.57 -11.95
C LEU A 121 7.47 -4.97 -11.39
N LEU A 122 7.10 -5.24 -10.14
CA LEU A 122 7.20 -6.58 -9.55
C LEU A 122 6.35 -7.60 -10.32
N ILE A 123 5.13 -7.24 -10.71
CA ILE A 123 4.27 -8.10 -11.55
C ILE A 123 4.92 -8.35 -12.91
N TYR A 124 5.54 -7.34 -13.51
CA TYR A 124 6.22 -7.44 -14.81
C TYR A 124 7.48 -8.32 -14.75
N LEU A 125 8.33 -8.14 -13.73
CA LEU A 125 9.58 -8.89 -13.56
C LEU A 125 9.33 -10.38 -13.33
N ASP A 126 8.31 -10.74 -12.56
CA ASP A 126 7.98 -12.14 -12.30
C ASP A 126 7.37 -12.83 -13.53
N ARG A 127 6.58 -12.10 -14.33
CA ARG A 127 6.11 -12.57 -15.65
C ARG A 127 7.26 -12.81 -16.64
N SER A 128 8.40 -12.16 -16.43
CA SER A 128 9.60 -12.31 -17.27
C SER A 128 10.51 -13.47 -16.85
N GLY A 129 10.14 -14.28 -15.84
CA GLY A 129 10.89 -15.47 -15.42
C GLY A 129 12.26 -15.20 -14.78
N ARG A 130 12.51 -13.98 -14.27
CA ARG A 130 13.81 -13.55 -13.72
C ARG A 130 13.90 -13.65 -12.19
N THR A 131 13.15 -14.54 -11.56
CA THR A 131 13.17 -14.69 -10.11
C THR A 131 14.34 -15.59 -9.69
N PRO A 132 15.33 -15.11 -8.91
CA PRO A 132 16.49 -15.90 -8.47
C PRO A 132 16.10 -17.19 -7.74
N ALA A 133 14.97 -17.17 -7.04
CA ALA A 133 14.44 -18.32 -6.29
C ALA A 133 14.11 -19.55 -7.17
N GLY A 134 13.79 -19.35 -8.46
CA GLY A 134 13.57 -20.47 -9.38
C GLY A 134 14.85 -21.15 -9.84
N ARG A 135 16.01 -20.48 -9.72
CA ARG A 135 17.32 -21.02 -10.11
C ARG A 135 17.96 -21.89 -9.03
N GLU A 136 17.73 -21.61 -7.75
CA GLU A 136 18.25 -22.44 -6.63
C GLU A 136 17.57 -23.81 -6.58
N VAL A 137 16.24 -23.86 -6.69
CA VAL A 137 15.50 -25.13 -6.67
C VAL A 137 15.83 -26.00 -7.89
N ALA A 138 15.98 -25.38 -9.06
CA ALA A 138 16.36 -26.09 -10.30
C ALA A 138 17.84 -26.56 -10.28
N ALA A 139 18.72 -25.83 -9.59
CA ALA A 139 20.10 -26.27 -9.39
C ALA A 139 20.18 -27.49 -8.45
N GLU A 140 19.39 -27.51 -7.38
CA GLU A 140 19.34 -28.66 -6.45
C GLU A 140 18.73 -29.92 -7.09
N THR A 141 17.74 -29.78 -7.98
CA THR A 141 17.15 -30.93 -8.71
C THR A 141 18.02 -31.43 -9.85
N SER A 142 18.97 -30.65 -10.35
CA SER A 142 19.91 -31.07 -11.39
C SER A 142 21.18 -31.73 -10.83
N SER A 143 21.38 -31.67 -9.50
CA SER A 143 22.51 -32.28 -8.79
C SER A 143 22.16 -33.58 -8.05
N ALA A 144 20.94 -34.09 -8.19
CA ALA A 144 20.46 -35.36 -7.65
C ALA A 144 20.16 -36.35 -8.78
#